data_AF-A0A8J3XAY7-F1
#
_entry.id   AF-A0A8J3XAY7-F1
#
_cell.length_a   1.000
_cell.length_b   1.000
_cell.length_c   1.000
_cell.angle_alpha   90.00
_cell.angle_beta   90.00
_cell.angle_gamma   90.00
#
_symmetry.space_group_name_H-M   'P 1'
#
loop_
_entity.id
_entity.type
_entity.pdbx_description
1 polymer ?
#
loop_
_entity_poly.entity_id
_entity_poly.type
_entity_poly.pdbx_seq_one_letter_code
_entity_poly.pdbx_strand_id
1 'polypeptide(L)'
;MSPRVVQYHFTDKHHLLVTALQMLHRENERRAQERIAALRDASDPRMLLRATLEELLPLDDERRTSLRVMTAYYARSLTDPALAAVFLHEGSPLEDLVAALITAAGARPSTDAAREADLLVGGVTGLGLDLLHRRRTRADVRRTVDYHLNRILAEQP
;
A
#
# COMPACT_ATOMS: atom_id res chain seq x y z
N MET A 1 -20.74 21.98 -6.37
CA MET A 1 -20.99 22.23 -4.93
C MET A 1 -20.60 23.66 -4.59
N SER A 2 -21.35 24.35 -3.73
CA SER A 2 -21.03 25.75 -3.37
C SER A 2 -20.11 25.81 -2.15
N PRO A 3 -19.28 26.87 -2.01
CA PRO A 3 -18.43 27.08 -0.83
C PRO A 3 -19.20 27.04 0.50
N ARG A 4 -20.49 27.46 0.49
CA ARG A 4 -21.38 27.45 1.67
C ARG A 4 -21.68 26.05 2.20
N VAL A 5 -21.84 25.06 1.32
CA VAL A 5 -22.10 23.67 1.74
C VAL A 5 -20.86 23.08 2.43
N VAL A 6 -19.67 23.40 1.92
CA VAL A 6 -18.41 22.96 2.54
C VAL A 6 -18.23 23.58 3.93
N GLN A 7 -18.53 24.87 4.08
CA GLN A 7 -18.46 25.57 5.38
C GLN A 7 -19.47 25.06 6.41
N TYR A 8 -20.59 24.47 5.97
CA TYR A 8 -21.58 23.90 6.88
C TYR A 8 -21.12 22.57 7.49
N HIS A 9 -20.35 21.77 6.75
CA HIS A 9 -19.87 20.46 7.20
C HIS A 9 -18.50 20.49 7.88
N PHE A 10 -17.69 21.54 7.63
CA PHE A 10 -16.34 21.65 8.15
C PHE A 10 -16.11 23.00 8.83
N THR A 11 -15.75 22.93 10.11
CA THR A 11 -15.42 24.09 10.94
C THR A 11 -14.32 24.95 10.32
N ASP A 12 -13.31 24.33 9.70
CA ASP A 12 -12.25 25.02 8.96
C ASP A 12 -11.59 24.09 7.91
N LYS A 13 -10.70 24.69 7.09
CA LYS A 13 -9.95 23.99 6.03
C LYS A 13 -9.07 22.86 6.58
N HIS A 14 -8.53 23.01 7.78
CA HIS A 14 -7.66 22.01 8.37
C HIS A 14 -8.45 20.76 8.75
N HIS A 15 -9.61 20.93 9.40
CA HIS A 15 -10.52 19.83 9.69
C HIS A 15 -10.98 19.10 8.42
N LEU A 16 -11.33 19.84 7.36
CA LEU A 16 -11.64 19.26 6.04
C LEU A 16 -10.51 18.36 5.52
N LEU A 17 -9.26 18.81 5.61
CA LEU A 17 -8.13 18.04 5.10
C LEU A 17 -7.88 16.76 5.88
N VAL A 18 -7.98 16.81 7.22
CA VAL A 18 -7.84 15.64 8.10
C VAL A 18 -8.95 14.63 7.81
N THR A 19 -10.21 15.08 7.75
CA THR A 19 -11.34 14.20 7.45
C THR A 19 -11.22 13.57 6.06
N ALA A 20 -10.81 14.35 5.05
CA ALA A 20 -10.61 13.84 3.70
C ALA A 20 -9.51 12.77 3.64
N LEU A 21 -8.40 12.94 4.38
CA LEU A 21 -7.35 11.93 4.47
C LEU A 21 -7.86 10.64 5.14
N GLN A 22 -8.61 10.75 6.23
CA GLN A 22 -9.22 9.59 6.89
C GLN A 22 -10.20 8.84 5.97
N MET A 23 -11.01 9.57 5.19
CA MET A 23 -11.90 8.98 4.20
C MET A 23 -11.11 8.27 3.10
N LEU A 24 -10.01 8.88 2.63
CA LEU A 24 -9.14 8.28 1.63
C LEU A 24 -8.51 6.96 2.11
N HIS A 25 -8.03 6.91 3.36
CA HIS A 25 -7.49 5.68 3.95
C HIS A 25 -8.55 4.56 4.00
N ARG A 26 -9.73 4.84 4.57
CA ARG A 26 -10.82 3.85 4.65
C ARG A 26 -11.25 3.34 3.29
N GLU A 27 -11.32 4.23 2.30
CA GLU A 27 -11.73 3.87 0.96
C GLU A 27 -10.66 3.02 0.25
N ASN A 28 -9.38 3.37 0.40
CA ASN A 28 -8.28 2.57 -0.12
C ASN A 28 -8.26 1.17 0.51
N GLU A 29 -8.43 1.07 1.82
CA GLU A 29 -8.48 -0.20 2.55
C GLU A 29 -9.66 -1.08 2.08
N ARG A 30 -10.87 -0.52 2.02
CA ARG A 30 -12.07 -1.21 1.54
C ARG A 30 -11.85 -1.78 0.14
N ARG A 31 -11.31 -0.98 -0.78
CA ARG A 31 -11.08 -1.41 -2.17
C ARG A 31 -9.98 -2.45 -2.28
N ALA A 32 -8.91 -2.33 -1.49
CA ALA A 32 -7.86 -3.34 -1.43
C ALA A 32 -8.43 -4.69 -0.96
N GLN A 33 -9.25 -4.69 0.09
CA GLN A 33 -9.93 -5.89 0.58
C GLN A 33 -10.85 -6.51 -0.49
N GLU A 34 -11.63 -5.71 -1.20
CA GLU A 34 -12.49 -6.18 -2.30
C GLU A 34 -11.68 -6.81 -3.44
N ARG A 35 -10.57 -6.20 -3.85
CA ARG A 35 -9.71 -6.71 -4.92
C ARG A 35 -9.02 -8.01 -4.51
N ILE A 36 -8.53 -8.10 -3.29
CA ILE A 36 -7.92 -9.32 -2.75
C ILE A 36 -8.95 -10.44 -2.63
N ALA A 37 -10.16 -10.16 -2.12
CA ALA A 37 -11.23 -11.15 -1.98
C ALA A 37 -11.74 -11.69 -3.33
N ALA A 38 -11.60 -10.92 -4.42
CA ALA A 38 -12.00 -11.33 -5.77
C ALA A 38 -11.00 -12.30 -6.45
N LEU A 39 -9.85 -12.59 -5.83
CA LEU A 39 -8.85 -13.51 -6.38
C LEU A 39 -9.38 -14.95 -6.37
N ARG A 40 -9.48 -15.56 -7.56
CA ARG A 40 -10.04 -16.91 -7.75
C ARG A 40 -9.26 -18.03 -7.07
N ASP A 41 -8.02 -17.78 -6.69
CA ASP A 41 -7.08 -18.79 -6.20
C ASP A 41 -6.41 -18.33 -4.89
N ALA A 42 -7.22 -17.84 -3.95
CA ALA A 42 -6.78 -17.37 -2.64
C ALA A 42 -6.14 -18.46 -1.76
N SER A 43 -6.13 -19.73 -2.23
CA SER A 43 -5.48 -20.86 -1.56
C SER A 43 -3.97 -20.92 -1.73
N ASP A 44 -3.37 -20.28 -2.73
CA ASP A 44 -1.91 -20.23 -2.89
C ASP A 44 -1.33 -18.98 -2.20
N PRO A 45 -0.58 -19.13 -1.09
CA PRO A 45 0.02 -18.00 -0.39
C PRO A 45 0.99 -17.19 -1.24
N ARG A 46 1.64 -17.78 -2.26
CA ARG A 46 2.53 -17.04 -3.17
C ARG A 46 1.76 -16.12 -4.09
N MET A 47 0.64 -16.59 -4.62
CA MET A 47 -0.24 -15.76 -5.44
C MET A 47 -0.87 -14.65 -4.61
N LEU A 48 -1.30 -14.96 -3.39
CA LEU A 48 -1.85 -13.97 -2.47
C LEU A 48 -0.81 -12.92 -2.06
N LEU A 49 0.42 -13.33 -1.75
CA LEU A 49 1.54 -12.42 -1.49
C LEU A 49 1.77 -11.46 -2.65
N ARG A 50 1.86 -12.00 -3.88
CA ARG A 50 2.06 -11.19 -5.10
C ARG A 50 0.92 -10.20 -5.30
N ALA A 51 -0.32 -10.64 -5.17
CA ALA A 51 -1.49 -9.79 -5.34
C ALA A 51 -1.54 -8.68 -4.28
N THR A 52 -1.21 -8.98 -3.02
CA THR A 52 -1.10 -7.98 -1.94
C THR A 52 -0.04 -6.93 -2.26
N LEU A 53 1.13 -7.33 -2.78
CA LEU A 53 2.16 -6.36 -3.19
C LEU A 53 1.73 -5.55 -4.43
N GLU A 54 1.06 -6.17 -5.40
CA GLU A 54 0.54 -5.46 -6.59
C GLU A 54 -0.57 -4.45 -6.25
N GLU A 55 -1.31 -4.68 -5.17
CA GLU A 55 -2.34 -3.76 -4.69
C GLU A 55 -1.75 -2.40 -4.28
N LEU A 56 -0.51 -2.40 -3.76
CA LEU A 56 0.22 -1.19 -3.39
C LEU A 56 0.71 -0.38 -4.60
N LEU A 57 0.66 -0.96 -5.81
CA LEU A 57 1.15 -0.32 -7.03
C LEU A 57 0.04 0.48 -7.74
N PRO A 58 0.36 1.61 -8.38
CA PRO A 58 -0.59 2.45 -9.14
C PRO A 58 -0.91 1.85 -10.53
N LEU A 59 -1.55 0.67 -10.54
CA LEU A 59 -1.81 -0.12 -11.76
C LEU A 59 -3.11 0.25 -12.49
N ASP A 60 -3.90 1.19 -11.96
CA ASP A 60 -5.05 1.79 -12.62
C ASP A 60 -5.16 3.28 -12.27
N ASP A 61 -6.11 3.98 -12.89
CA ASP A 61 -6.26 5.44 -12.74
C ASP A 61 -6.71 5.85 -11.34
N GLU A 62 -7.47 4.99 -10.66
CA GLU A 62 -7.88 5.18 -9.28
C GLU A 62 -6.65 5.16 -8.36
N ARG A 63 -5.87 4.07 -8.39
CA ARG A 63 -4.67 3.91 -7.54
C ARG A 63 -3.59 4.94 -7.89
N ARG A 64 -3.47 5.35 -9.17
CA ARG A 64 -2.60 6.48 -9.56
C ARG A 64 -3.03 7.80 -8.92
N THR A 65 -4.33 8.07 -8.90
CA THR A 65 -4.87 9.29 -8.30
C THR A 65 -4.70 9.26 -6.79
N SER A 66 -5.06 8.14 -6.17
CA SER A 66 -4.91 7.92 -4.73
C SER A 66 -3.46 8.10 -4.28
N LEU A 67 -2.49 7.47 -4.95
CA LEU A 67 -1.07 7.59 -4.59
C LEU A 67 -0.54 9.03 -4.72
N ARG A 68 -0.97 9.81 -5.73
CA ARG A 68 -0.61 11.24 -5.85
C ARG A 68 -1.12 12.05 -4.66
N VAL A 69 -2.40 11.86 -4.32
CA VAL A 69 -3.04 12.57 -3.20
C VAL A 69 -2.39 12.17 -1.87
N MET A 70 -2.19 10.87 -1.65
CA MET A 70 -1.49 10.32 -0.49
C MET A 70 -0.07 10.90 -0.35
N THR A 71 0.68 11.01 -1.44
CA THR A 71 2.03 11.60 -1.43
C THR A 71 2.01 13.07 -1.02
N ALA A 72 1.03 13.84 -1.48
CA ALA A 72 0.86 15.24 -1.09
C ALA A 72 0.49 15.38 0.39
N TYR A 73 -0.37 14.50 0.90
CA TYR A 73 -0.70 14.43 2.33
C TYR A 73 0.49 14.01 3.18
N TYR A 74 1.26 13.02 2.74
CA TYR A 74 2.44 12.54 3.44
C TYR A 74 3.50 13.65 3.57
N ALA A 75 3.76 14.39 2.48
CA ALA A 75 4.67 15.53 2.54
C ALA A 75 4.22 16.59 3.57
N ARG A 76 2.91 16.84 3.66
CA ARG A 76 2.33 17.79 4.62
C ARG A 76 2.34 17.27 6.06
N SER A 77 2.15 15.97 6.26
CA SER A 77 2.11 15.36 7.60
C SER A 77 3.45 15.44 8.31
N LEU A 78 4.57 15.57 7.58
CA LEU A 78 5.90 15.79 8.16
C LEU A 78 5.99 17.05 9.04
N THR A 79 5.06 17.99 8.88
CA THR A 79 5.00 19.24 9.68
C THR A 79 3.64 19.49 10.32
N ASP A 80 2.71 18.54 10.24
CA ASP A 80 1.32 18.68 10.69
C ASP A 80 0.94 17.45 11.53
N PRO A 81 0.96 17.55 12.88
CA PRO A 81 0.72 16.40 13.76
C PRO A 81 -0.66 15.75 13.58
N ALA A 82 -1.69 16.53 13.23
CA ALA A 82 -3.03 16.00 13.04
C ALA A 82 -3.13 15.15 11.78
N LEU A 83 -2.42 15.52 10.71
CA LEU A 83 -2.28 14.68 9.52
C LEU A 83 -1.36 13.50 9.76
N ALA A 84 -0.27 13.67 10.51
CA ALA A 84 0.65 12.58 10.87
C ALA A 84 -0.08 11.46 11.62
N ALA A 85 -0.96 11.82 12.55
CA ALA A 85 -1.77 10.85 13.30
C ALA A 85 -2.64 9.94 12.41
N VAL A 86 -2.98 10.34 11.17
CA VAL A 86 -3.73 9.47 10.24
C VAL A 86 -2.83 8.44 9.56
N PHE A 87 -1.53 8.71 9.44
CA PHE A 87 -0.54 7.75 8.94
C PHE A 87 -0.06 6.81 10.04
N LEU A 88 -0.01 7.29 11.28
CA LEU A 88 0.43 6.52 12.45
C LEU A 88 -0.71 5.60 12.91
N HIS A 89 -0.71 4.36 12.43
CA HIS A 89 -1.62 3.33 12.93
C HIS A 89 -1.03 2.72 14.21
N GLU A 90 -1.90 2.28 15.13
CA GLU A 90 -1.48 1.39 16.21
C GLU A 90 -1.13 0.03 15.59
N GLY A 91 0.16 -0.20 15.32
CA GLY A 91 0.68 -1.42 14.68
C GLY A 91 0.99 -1.27 13.19
N SER A 92 1.35 -2.40 12.56
CA SER A 92 1.77 -2.48 11.16
C SER A 92 0.98 -3.57 10.43
N PRO A 93 -0.36 -3.43 10.30
CA PRO A 93 -1.24 -4.52 9.86
C PRO A 93 -0.92 -5.04 8.45
N LEU A 94 -0.39 -4.19 7.57
CA LEU A 94 0.03 -4.59 6.24
C LEU A 94 1.34 -5.38 6.26
N GLU A 95 2.33 -4.91 7.01
CA GLU A 95 3.60 -5.61 7.21
C GLU A 95 3.38 -6.95 7.91
N ASP A 96 2.50 -7.01 8.92
CA ASP A 96 2.12 -8.25 9.61
C ASP A 96 1.45 -9.24 8.64
N LEU A 97 0.54 -8.77 7.80
CA LEU A 97 -0.08 -9.57 6.74
C LEU A 97 0.97 -10.09 5.75
N VAL A 98 1.87 -9.23 5.27
CA VAL A 98 2.92 -9.61 4.32
C VAL A 98 3.89 -10.61 4.95
N ALA A 99 4.25 -10.45 6.22
CA ALA A 99 5.11 -11.39 6.94
C ALA A 99 4.45 -12.78 7.08
N ALA A 100 3.15 -12.81 7.40
CA ALA A 100 2.37 -14.04 7.44
C ALA A 100 2.32 -14.73 6.06
N LEU A 101 2.11 -13.96 4.99
CA LEU A 101 2.09 -14.47 3.63
C LEU A 101 3.47 -14.97 3.16
N ILE A 102 4.56 -14.29 3.51
CA ILE A 102 5.93 -14.76 3.25
C ILE A 102 6.17 -16.12 3.92
N THR A 103 5.76 -16.26 5.18
CA THR A 103 5.88 -17.52 5.92
C THR A 103 5.08 -18.63 5.25
N ALA A 104 3.81 -18.39 4.95
CA ALA A 104 2.91 -19.35 4.30
C ALA A 104 3.35 -19.72 2.87
N ALA A 105 4.01 -18.80 2.16
CA ALA A 105 4.55 -19.00 0.81
C ALA A 105 5.82 -19.88 0.77
N GLY A 106 6.31 -20.32 1.93
CA GLY A 106 7.51 -21.13 2.07
C GLY A 106 8.77 -20.28 2.07
N ALA A 107 8.91 -19.41 3.07
CA ALA A 107 10.14 -18.66 3.33
C ALA A 107 11.34 -19.61 3.48
N ARG A 108 12.51 -19.21 2.95
CA ARG A 108 13.75 -19.97 3.14
C ARG A 108 14.17 -19.94 4.62
N PRO A 109 14.88 -20.96 5.13
CA PRO A 109 15.25 -21.03 6.56
C PRO A 109 16.01 -19.80 7.10
N SER A 110 16.78 -19.10 6.26
CA SER A 110 17.53 -17.90 6.63
C SER A 110 16.73 -16.60 6.52
N THR A 111 15.45 -16.66 6.16
CA THR A 111 14.60 -15.51 5.90
C THR A 111 13.86 -15.10 7.18
N ASP A 112 14.09 -13.86 7.62
CA ASP A 112 13.26 -13.21 8.63
C ASP A 112 12.06 -12.56 7.93
N ALA A 113 10.89 -13.19 8.05
CA ALA A 113 9.69 -12.76 7.35
C ALA A 113 9.22 -11.35 7.76
N ALA A 114 9.40 -10.95 9.01
CA ALA A 114 9.00 -9.63 9.49
C ALA A 114 9.89 -8.53 8.88
N ARG A 115 11.22 -8.74 8.90
CA ARG A 115 12.17 -7.81 8.28
C ARG A 115 11.97 -7.70 6.77
N GLU A 116 11.71 -8.82 6.11
CA GLU A 116 11.45 -8.81 4.66
C GLU A 116 10.12 -8.14 4.32
N ALA A 117 9.10 -8.24 5.20
CA ALA A 117 7.85 -7.51 5.03
C ALA A 117 8.05 -6.00 5.12
N ASP A 118 8.78 -5.50 6.12
CA ASP A 118 9.12 -4.07 6.25
C ASP A 118 9.79 -3.55 4.95
N LEU A 119 10.78 -4.31 4.45
CA LEU A 119 11.51 -3.96 3.24
C LEU A 119 10.63 -4.03 1.98
N LEU A 120 9.78 -5.05 1.86
CA LEU A 120 8.91 -5.22 0.71
C LEU A 120 7.82 -4.16 0.67
N VAL A 121 7.14 -3.87 1.77
CA VAL A 121 6.07 -2.85 1.82
C VAL A 121 6.65 -1.47 1.50
N GLY A 122 7.75 -1.08 2.16
CA GLY A 122 8.44 0.18 1.87
C GLY A 122 8.98 0.24 0.45
N GLY A 123 9.63 -0.84 -0.01
CA GLY A 123 10.22 -0.93 -1.35
C GLY A 123 9.19 -0.86 -2.46
N VAL A 124 8.09 -1.61 -2.36
CA VAL A 124 7.00 -1.60 -3.34
C VAL A 124 6.28 -0.25 -3.37
N THR A 125 6.08 0.39 -2.21
CA THR A 125 5.55 1.76 -2.14
C THR A 125 6.45 2.74 -2.90
N GLY A 126 7.77 2.65 -2.70
CA GLY A 126 8.75 3.44 -3.46
C GLY A 126 8.73 3.17 -4.97
N LEU A 127 8.63 1.90 -5.37
CA LEU A 127 8.49 1.50 -6.77
C LEU A 127 7.17 2.03 -7.38
N GLY A 128 6.11 2.15 -6.58
CA GLY A 128 4.87 2.81 -6.98
C GLY A 128 5.07 4.28 -7.37
N LEU A 129 5.88 5.01 -6.60
CA LEU A 129 6.26 6.39 -6.94
C LEU A 129 7.10 6.46 -8.23
N ASP A 130 8.01 5.51 -8.44
CA ASP A 130 8.78 5.41 -9.70
C ASP A 130 7.87 5.18 -10.91
N LEU A 131 6.82 4.35 -10.78
CA LEU A 131 5.83 4.14 -11.85
C LEU A 131 5.04 5.42 -12.15
N LEU A 132 4.63 6.18 -11.14
CA LEU A 132 3.94 7.46 -11.35
C LEU A 132 4.78 8.44 -12.17
N HIS A 133 6.08 8.47 -11.91
CA HIS A 133 7.04 9.34 -12.60
C HIS A 133 7.57 8.73 -13.90
N ARG A 134 7.13 7.52 -14.27
CA ARG A 134 7.63 6.76 -15.42
C ARG A 134 9.15 6.53 -15.40
N ARG A 135 9.76 6.54 -14.20
CA ARG A 135 11.18 6.17 -14.00
C ARG A 135 11.40 4.68 -14.22
N ARG A 136 10.36 3.88 -14.00
CA ARG A 136 10.32 2.44 -14.26
C ARG A 136 9.06 2.10 -15.04
N THR A 137 9.12 1.04 -15.82
CA THR A 137 7.93 0.42 -16.41
C THR A 137 7.31 -0.58 -15.44
N ARG A 138 6.06 -0.99 -15.70
CA ARG A 138 5.40 -2.08 -14.94
C ARG A 138 6.20 -3.39 -15.02
N ALA A 139 6.80 -3.67 -16.17
CA ALA A 139 7.63 -4.86 -16.35
C ALA A 139 8.89 -4.81 -15.48
N ASP A 140 9.51 -3.63 -15.31
CA ASP A 140 10.70 -3.47 -14.45
C ASP A 140 10.37 -3.67 -12.98
N VAL A 141 9.25 -3.12 -12.53
CA VAL A 141 8.77 -3.31 -11.14
C VAL A 141 8.45 -4.77 -10.90
N ARG A 142 7.69 -5.42 -11.80
CA ARG A 142 7.38 -6.85 -11.68
C ARG A 142 8.64 -7.70 -11.59
N ARG A 143 9.62 -7.49 -12.48
CA ARG A 143 10.91 -8.21 -12.43
C ARG A 143 11.66 -7.98 -11.11
N THR A 144 11.59 -6.78 -10.55
CA THR A 144 12.24 -6.45 -9.27
C THR A 144 11.59 -7.20 -8.10
N VAL A 145 10.26 -7.19 -8.05
CA VAL A 145 9.48 -7.93 -7.03
C VAL A 145 9.71 -9.44 -7.18
N ASP A 146 9.64 -9.96 -8.41
CA ASP A 146 9.87 -11.38 -8.71
C ASP A 146 11.26 -11.84 -8.28
N TYR A 147 12.28 -11.05 -8.60
CA TYR A 147 13.66 -11.31 -8.19
C TYR A 147 13.78 -11.43 -6.67
N HIS A 148 13.17 -10.48 -5.94
CA HIS A 148 13.23 -10.49 -4.47
C HIS A 148 12.46 -11.66 -3.87
N LEU A 149 11.25 -11.94 -4.37
CA LEU A 149 10.45 -13.08 -3.91
C LEU A 149 11.17 -14.41 -4.16
N ASN A 150 11.80 -14.60 -5.32
CA ASN A 150 12.56 -15.81 -5.63
C ASN A 150 13.81 -15.98 -4.73
N ARG A 151 14.38 -14.86 -4.25
CA ARG A 151 15.51 -14.86 -3.32
C ARG A 151 15.10 -15.32 -1.92
N ILE A 152 13.91 -14.95 -1.46
CA ILE A 152 13.47 -15.19 -0.06
C ILE A 152 12.57 -16.42 0.09
N LEU A 153 11.91 -16.86 -0.98
CA LEU A 153 11.06 -18.05 -0.97
C LEU A 153 11.82 -19.27 -1.48
N ALA A 154 11.53 -20.44 -0.90
CA ALA A 154 12.03 -21.72 -1.41
C ALA A 154 11.47 -22.00 -2.82
N GLU A 155 12.09 -22.90 -3.57
CA GLU A 155 11.49 -23.34 -4.84
C GLU A 155 10.21 -24.14 -4.55
N GLN A 156 9.21 -24.04 -5.44
CA GLN A 156 8.06 -24.94 -5.37
C GLN A 156 8.53 -26.33 -5.81
N PRO A 157 8.20 -27.40 -5.08
CA PRO A 157 8.56 -28.76 -5.48
C PRO A 157 7.90 -29.18 -6.80
#